data_AF-A0A0L8I5F7-F1
#
_entry.id   AF-A0A0L8I5F7-F1
#
_cell.length_a   1.000
_cell.length_b   1.000
_cell.length_c   1.000
_cell.angle_alpha   90.00
_cell.angle_beta   90.00
_cell.angle_gamma   90.00
#
_symmetry.space_group_name_H-M   'P 1'
#
loop_
_entity.id
_entity.type
_entity.pdbx_description
1 polymer ?
#
loop_
_entity_poly.entity_id
_entity_poly.type
_entity_poly.pdbx_seq_one_letter_code
_entity_poly.pdbx_strand_id
1 'polypeptide(L)'
;APVNIPVASDSNEVLIPKPSLCPNLLHYHMLAQKVAYCQSDMLYDRLKIEKILGIDSFNSKERIKWIEARDDLVARKVHGLPIPDKLEPFMSIIEKHATTLLYKSLCGLEKDDRQIATVLSCGRAIDLFLQHLSPDSKDSHYKLYLYSCHDSSLCAILGAFDIFDYKWPPFAADLRIELYEDKKSHKFVKVSYLNKDVKSRGCDEIYAPYEKFVKGLSCMATDKETHDKLCNSSEICRRFSPSKNMVKTV
;
A
#
# COMPACT_ATOMS: atom_id res chain seq x y z
N ALA A 1 7.42 13.63 -32.38
CA ALA A 1 6.95 14.59 -31.36
C ALA A 1 7.52 14.19 -30.00
N PRO A 2 7.78 15.11 -29.07
CA PRO A 2 8.22 14.78 -27.72
C PRO A 2 7.16 13.97 -26.97
N VAL A 3 7.59 13.16 -25.99
CA VAL A 3 6.69 12.43 -25.08
C VAL A 3 6.21 13.40 -24.00
N ASN A 4 4.90 13.53 -23.84
CA ASN A 4 4.29 14.35 -22.80
C ASN A 4 3.99 13.48 -21.57
N ILE A 5 4.41 13.91 -20.38
CA ILE A 5 4.15 13.23 -19.11
C ILE A 5 3.16 14.09 -18.32
N PRO A 6 1.86 13.73 -18.30
CA PRO A 6 0.88 14.46 -17.50
C PRO A 6 1.12 14.21 -16.02
N VAL A 7 0.99 15.26 -15.21
CA VAL A 7 1.07 15.20 -13.75
C VAL A 7 -0.16 15.86 -13.14
N ALA A 8 -0.64 15.32 -12.03
CA ALA A 8 -1.75 15.90 -11.28
C ALA A 8 -1.25 16.94 -10.27
N SER A 9 -2.13 17.89 -9.90
CA SER A 9 -1.90 18.71 -8.72
C SER A 9 -2.00 17.87 -7.44
N ASP A 10 -1.46 18.37 -6.34
CA ASP A 10 -1.47 17.62 -5.08
C ASP A 10 -2.86 17.20 -4.60
N SER A 11 -3.86 18.05 -4.81
CA SER A 11 -5.27 17.81 -4.48
C SER A 11 -5.97 16.77 -5.37
N ASN A 12 -5.43 16.52 -6.56
CA ASN A 12 -6.00 15.62 -7.56
C ASN A 12 -5.20 14.33 -7.75
N GLU A 13 -4.04 14.21 -7.10
CA GLU A 13 -3.23 13.00 -7.11
C GLU A 13 -4.00 11.81 -6.54
N VAL A 14 -4.06 10.72 -7.30
CA VAL A 14 -4.75 9.48 -6.94
C VAL A 14 -3.81 8.28 -6.86
N LEU A 15 -2.62 8.38 -7.45
CA LEU A 15 -1.65 7.30 -7.52
C LEU A 15 -0.86 7.16 -6.21
N ILE A 16 -0.89 8.16 -5.33
CA ILE A 16 -0.16 8.17 -4.07
C ILE A 16 -1.15 8.28 -2.92
N PRO A 17 -1.15 7.35 -1.95
CA PRO A 17 -1.93 7.50 -0.74
C PRO A 17 -1.52 8.79 0.01
N LYS A 18 -2.49 9.66 0.34
CA LYS A 18 -2.23 10.94 1.02
C LYS A 18 -2.94 11.03 2.39
N PRO A 19 -2.35 10.45 3.46
CA PRO A 19 -2.89 10.55 4.81
C PRO A 19 -3.12 12.00 5.26
N SER A 20 -2.26 12.94 4.85
CA SER A 20 -2.40 14.37 5.19
C SER A 20 -3.70 15.01 4.69
N LEU A 21 -4.33 14.44 3.65
CA LEU A 21 -5.58 14.94 3.07
C LEU A 21 -6.80 14.09 3.45
N CYS A 22 -6.60 13.01 4.19
CA CYS A 22 -7.64 12.04 4.53
C CYS A 22 -7.56 11.66 6.01
N PRO A 23 -8.35 12.29 6.90
CA PRO A 23 -8.28 12.07 8.35
C PRO A 23 -8.39 10.60 8.78
N ASN A 24 -9.29 9.83 8.14
CA ASN A 24 -9.43 8.41 8.45
C ASN A 24 -8.23 7.55 7.98
N LEU A 25 -7.59 7.91 6.86
CA LEU A 25 -6.34 7.25 6.46
C LEU A 25 -5.18 7.62 7.39
N LEU A 26 -5.10 8.89 7.82
CA LEU A 26 -4.15 9.32 8.83
C LEU A 26 -4.33 8.55 10.15
N HIS A 27 -5.58 8.30 10.54
CA HIS A 27 -5.88 7.47 11.71
C HIS A 27 -5.29 6.06 11.58
N TYR A 28 -5.49 5.37 10.46
CA TYR A 28 -4.88 4.05 10.22
C TYR A 28 -3.34 4.10 10.25
N HIS A 29 -2.73 5.12 9.64
CA HIS A 29 -1.28 5.34 9.71
C HIS A 29 -0.79 5.49 11.15
N MET A 30 -1.43 6.35 11.95
CA MET A 30 -1.05 6.59 13.33
C MET A 30 -1.26 5.34 14.20
N LEU A 31 -2.36 4.62 13.99
CA LEU A 31 -2.66 3.40 14.72
C LEU A 31 -1.65 2.30 14.38
N ALA A 32 -1.31 2.13 13.10
CA ALA A 32 -0.28 1.18 12.67
C ALA A 32 1.09 1.50 13.25
N GLN A 33 1.49 2.77 13.29
CA GLN A 33 2.71 3.19 13.98
C GLN A 33 2.64 2.89 15.46
N LYS A 34 1.55 3.28 16.15
CA LYS A 34 1.39 3.02 17.59
C LYS A 34 1.50 1.53 17.89
N VAL A 35 0.80 0.70 17.12
CA VAL A 35 0.84 -0.76 17.26
C VAL A 35 2.25 -1.28 16.97
N ALA A 36 2.90 -0.87 15.90
CA ALA A 36 4.26 -1.31 15.58
C ALA A 36 5.29 -0.93 16.65
N TYR A 37 5.16 0.21 17.31
CA TYR A 37 6.09 0.63 18.37
C TYR A 37 5.70 0.14 19.77
N CYS A 38 4.51 -0.46 19.94
CA CYS A 38 4.04 -1.04 21.21
C CYS A 38 3.90 -2.59 21.16
N GLN A 39 3.88 -3.21 19.97
CA GLN A 39 3.84 -4.67 19.80
C GLN A 39 5.16 -5.30 20.27
N SER A 40 5.05 -6.45 20.94
CA SER A 40 6.17 -7.04 21.67
C SER A 40 7.36 -7.43 20.80
N ASP A 41 7.12 -7.92 19.58
CA ASP A 41 8.17 -8.36 18.65
C ASP A 41 8.92 -7.17 18.04
N MET A 42 8.21 -6.23 17.44
CA MET A 42 8.78 -5.01 16.86
C MET A 42 9.45 -4.15 17.95
N LEU A 43 8.83 -3.98 19.11
CA LEU A 43 9.43 -3.24 20.21
C LEU A 43 10.75 -3.88 20.66
N TYR A 44 10.77 -5.20 20.86
CA TYR A 44 11.97 -5.91 21.28
C TYR A 44 13.11 -5.78 20.28
N ASP A 45 12.83 -5.99 18.99
CA ASP A 45 13.83 -5.87 17.93
C ASP A 45 14.36 -4.44 17.81
N ARG A 46 13.48 -3.43 17.92
CA ARG A 46 13.90 -2.02 17.93
C ARG A 46 14.85 -1.73 19.09
N LEU A 47 14.48 -2.11 20.31
CA LEU A 47 15.30 -1.90 21.51
C LEU A 47 16.66 -2.61 21.41
N LYS A 48 16.68 -3.80 20.82
CA LYS A 48 17.93 -4.55 20.58
C LYS A 48 18.85 -3.79 19.63
N ILE A 49 18.33 -3.26 18.52
CA ILE A 49 19.12 -2.49 17.55
C ILE A 49 19.57 -1.15 18.15
N GLU A 50 18.67 -0.45 18.85
CA GLU A 50 18.98 0.83 19.54
C GLU A 50 20.11 0.68 20.55
N LYS A 51 20.09 -0.40 21.36
CA LYS A 51 21.18 -0.72 22.29
C LYS A 51 22.53 -0.89 21.59
N ILE A 52 22.56 -1.52 20.42
CA ILE A 52 23.78 -1.75 19.64
C ILE A 52 24.33 -0.45 19.05
N LEU A 53 23.43 0.46 18.66
CA LEU A 53 23.75 1.79 18.18
C LEU A 53 24.06 2.81 19.29
N GLY A 54 23.81 2.47 20.56
CA GLY A 54 23.99 3.38 21.68
C GLY A 54 22.89 4.45 21.78
N ILE A 55 21.70 4.19 21.23
CA ILE A 55 20.54 5.08 21.30
C ILE A 55 19.80 4.83 22.62
N ASP A 56 19.69 5.88 23.45
CA ASP A 56 18.88 5.85 24.67
C ASP A 56 17.46 6.36 24.38
N SER A 57 16.60 5.48 23.89
CA SER A 57 15.23 5.83 23.51
C SER A 57 14.27 6.00 24.71
N PHE A 58 14.72 5.71 25.94
CA PHE A 58 13.94 5.94 27.16
C PHE A 58 14.11 7.37 27.67
N ASN A 59 15.32 7.93 27.58
CA ASN A 59 15.62 9.27 28.06
C ASN A 59 15.71 10.33 26.95
N SER A 60 15.70 9.92 25.69
CA SER A 60 15.69 10.82 24.53
C SER A 60 14.41 10.70 23.69
N LYS A 61 14.20 11.67 22.79
CA LYS A 61 13.15 11.56 21.76
C LYS A 61 13.61 10.75 20.54
N GLU A 62 14.87 10.33 20.51
CA GLU A 62 15.45 9.59 19.40
C GLU A 62 15.03 8.13 19.45
N ARG A 63 14.60 7.62 18.30
CA ARG A 63 14.26 6.22 18.13
C ARG A 63 14.44 5.82 16.68
N ILE A 64 14.78 4.55 16.46
CA ILE A 64 14.79 3.97 15.14
C ILE A 64 13.36 3.95 14.62
N LYS A 65 13.21 4.40 13.37
CA LYS A 65 11.97 4.25 12.62
C LYS A 65 12.19 3.25 11.50
N TRP A 66 11.29 2.28 11.39
CA TRP A 66 11.52 1.11 10.54
C TRP A 66 11.66 1.45 9.05
N ILE A 67 10.78 2.33 8.54
CA ILE A 67 10.76 2.72 7.13
C ILE A 67 12.04 3.49 6.77
N GLU A 68 12.40 4.49 7.57
CA GLU A 68 13.60 5.31 7.36
C GLU A 68 14.89 4.50 7.51
N ALA A 69 14.97 3.58 8.47
CA ALA A 69 16.11 2.68 8.61
C ALA A 69 16.24 1.74 7.42
N ARG A 70 15.12 1.22 6.90
CA ARG A 70 15.13 0.40 5.68
C ARG A 70 15.63 1.21 4.49
N ASP A 71 15.11 2.42 4.30
CA ASP A 71 15.45 3.29 3.19
C ASP A 71 16.96 3.56 3.11
N ASP A 72 17.58 4.00 4.21
CA ASP A 72 19.04 4.23 4.28
C ASP A 72 19.85 2.94 4.00
N LEU A 73 19.52 1.83 4.67
CA LEU A 73 20.30 0.60 4.54
C LEU A 73 20.20 -0.04 3.15
N VAL A 74 19.01 -0.03 2.55
CA VAL A 74 18.80 -0.54 1.19
C VAL A 74 19.51 0.38 0.20
N ALA A 75 19.40 1.70 0.34
CA ALA A 75 20.11 2.65 -0.51
C ALA A 75 21.63 2.45 -0.43
N ARG A 76 22.20 2.30 0.78
CA ARG A 76 23.64 2.00 0.92
C ARG A 76 24.03 0.73 0.19
N LYS A 77 23.28 -0.35 0.41
CA LYS A 77 23.56 -1.66 -0.19
C LYS A 77 23.61 -1.60 -1.71
N VAL A 78 22.60 -1.00 -2.34
CA VAL A 78 22.50 -1.00 -3.82
C VAL A 78 23.54 -0.08 -4.48
N HIS A 79 24.05 0.92 -3.76
CA HIS A 79 25.10 1.82 -4.23
C HIS A 79 26.51 1.39 -3.82
N GLY A 80 26.67 0.21 -3.19
CA GLY A 80 27.97 -0.28 -2.71
C GLY A 80 28.59 0.59 -1.61
N LEU A 81 27.77 1.34 -0.88
CA LEU A 81 28.22 2.15 0.26
C LEU A 81 28.34 1.26 1.51
N PRO A 82 29.24 1.62 2.45
CA PRO A 82 29.40 0.86 3.67
C PRO A 82 28.11 0.87 4.49
N ILE A 83 27.70 -0.32 4.91
CA ILE A 83 26.66 -0.57 5.90
C ILE A 83 27.39 -0.74 7.24
N PRO A 84 26.93 -0.12 8.33
CA PRO A 84 27.53 -0.35 9.64
C PRO A 84 27.50 -1.85 9.98
N ASP A 85 28.66 -2.46 10.25
CA ASP A 85 28.79 -3.91 10.53
C ASP A 85 27.81 -4.41 11.61
N LYS A 86 27.55 -3.54 12.60
CA LYS A 86 26.61 -3.78 13.69
C LYS A 86 25.14 -3.92 13.24
N LEU A 87 24.79 -3.38 12.08
CA LEU A 87 23.43 -3.38 11.51
C LEU A 87 23.22 -4.43 10.43
N GLU A 88 24.29 -4.93 9.81
CA GLU A 88 24.19 -5.94 8.75
C GLU A 88 23.36 -7.18 9.17
N PRO A 89 23.51 -7.74 10.39
CA PRO A 89 22.68 -8.86 10.85
C PRO A 89 21.19 -8.55 11.00
N PHE A 90 20.81 -7.27 11.06
CA PHE A 90 19.43 -6.81 11.31
C PHE A 90 18.70 -6.37 10.04
N MET A 91 19.37 -6.36 8.88
CA MET A 91 18.76 -5.89 7.63
C MET A 91 17.43 -6.58 7.31
N SER A 92 17.36 -7.90 7.45
CA SER A 92 16.14 -8.68 7.17
C SER A 92 15.00 -8.36 8.13
N ILE A 93 15.33 -8.12 9.41
CA ILE A 93 14.37 -7.73 10.44
C ILE A 93 13.83 -6.32 10.17
N ILE A 94 14.72 -5.38 9.85
CA ILE A 94 14.36 -4.00 9.49
C ILE A 94 13.44 -4.00 8.26
N GLU A 95 13.78 -4.77 7.22
CA GLU A 95 12.95 -4.88 6.02
C GLU A 95 11.58 -5.48 6.32
N LYS A 96 11.51 -6.55 7.11
CA LYS A 96 10.26 -7.18 7.53
C LYS A 96 9.36 -6.20 8.29
N HIS A 97 9.91 -5.51 9.28
CA HIS A 97 9.15 -4.58 10.13
C HIS A 97 8.70 -3.34 9.36
N ALA A 98 9.57 -2.79 8.50
CA ALA A 98 9.21 -1.69 7.61
C ALA A 98 8.07 -2.06 6.67
N THR A 99 8.17 -3.23 6.01
CA THR A 99 7.14 -3.73 5.08
C THR A 99 5.82 -3.97 5.80
N THR A 100 5.87 -4.59 6.98
CA THR A 100 4.68 -4.86 7.80
C THR A 100 4.03 -3.56 8.25
N LEU A 101 4.82 -2.57 8.67
CA LEU A 101 4.32 -1.25 9.06
C LEU A 101 3.68 -0.52 7.86
N LEU A 102 4.33 -0.52 6.70
CA LEU A 102 3.79 0.11 5.48
C LEU A 102 2.44 -0.51 5.11
N TYR A 103 2.37 -1.84 5.01
CA TYR A 103 1.14 -2.55 4.66
C TYR A 103 0.03 -2.29 5.68
N LYS A 104 0.30 -2.39 6.97
CA LYS A 104 -0.69 -2.11 8.03
C LYS A 104 -1.18 -0.66 8.02
N SER A 105 -0.31 0.28 7.65
CA SER A 105 -0.67 1.69 7.54
C SER A 105 -1.67 1.93 6.41
N LEU A 106 -1.47 1.26 5.26
CA LEU A 106 -2.24 1.50 4.04
C LEU A 106 -3.45 0.57 3.86
N CYS A 107 -3.34 -0.66 4.36
CA CYS A 107 -4.31 -1.72 4.17
C CYS A 107 -4.96 -2.16 5.48
N GLY A 108 -4.80 -1.40 6.57
CA GLY A 108 -5.43 -1.69 7.86
C GLY A 108 -4.72 -2.77 8.67
N LEU A 109 -5.03 -2.83 9.96
CA LEU A 109 -4.36 -3.71 10.92
C LEU A 109 -4.97 -5.12 10.94
N GLU A 110 -6.28 -5.16 11.00
CA GLU A 110 -7.07 -6.37 11.13
C GLU A 110 -7.88 -6.63 9.86
N LYS A 111 -8.41 -7.86 9.75
CA LYS A 111 -9.16 -8.29 8.57
C LYS A 111 -10.39 -7.41 8.30
N ASP A 112 -11.09 -7.00 9.35
CA ASP A 112 -12.35 -6.26 9.25
C ASP A 112 -12.15 -4.82 8.72
N ASP A 113 -10.95 -4.27 8.89
CA ASP A 113 -10.63 -2.90 8.47
C ASP A 113 -9.94 -2.86 7.12
N ARG A 114 -9.51 -4.02 6.62
CA ARG A 114 -8.63 -4.11 5.47
C ARG A 114 -9.24 -3.50 4.22
N GLN A 115 -10.53 -3.76 4.00
CA GLN A 115 -11.23 -3.19 2.86
C GLN A 115 -11.28 -1.66 2.94
N ILE A 116 -11.74 -1.09 4.06
CA ILE A 116 -11.92 0.36 4.17
C ILE A 116 -10.59 1.10 4.11
N ALA A 117 -9.56 0.63 4.82
CA ALA A 117 -8.24 1.24 4.77
C ALA A 117 -7.63 1.19 3.37
N THR A 118 -7.75 0.06 2.68
CA THR A 118 -7.25 -0.10 1.30
C THR A 118 -8.00 0.82 0.32
N VAL A 119 -9.33 0.92 0.44
CA VAL A 119 -10.15 1.85 -0.37
C VAL A 119 -9.75 3.31 -0.13
N LEU A 120 -9.51 3.70 1.12
CA LEU A 120 -9.01 5.04 1.45
C LEU A 120 -7.62 5.31 0.85
N SER A 121 -6.77 4.29 0.78
CA SER A 121 -5.39 4.42 0.27
C SER A 121 -5.32 4.51 -1.26
N CYS A 122 -6.03 3.65 -1.99
CA CYS A 122 -5.85 3.54 -3.44
C CYS A 122 -7.16 3.38 -4.24
N GLY A 123 -8.33 3.47 -3.62
CA GLY A 123 -9.58 3.12 -4.31
C GLY A 123 -9.91 4.02 -5.51
N ARG A 124 -9.47 5.28 -5.50
CA ARG A 124 -9.56 6.18 -6.68
C ARG A 124 -8.63 5.76 -7.83
N ALA A 125 -7.45 5.20 -7.52
CA ALA A 125 -6.58 4.62 -8.55
C ALA A 125 -7.16 3.34 -9.13
N ILE A 126 -7.79 2.50 -8.28
CA ILE A 126 -8.49 1.29 -8.73
C ILE A 126 -9.63 1.65 -9.68
N ASP A 127 -10.45 2.66 -9.32
CA ASP A 127 -11.52 3.18 -10.18
C ASP A 127 -10.97 3.67 -11.52
N LEU A 128 -9.89 4.45 -11.51
CA LEU A 128 -9.20 4.91 -12.73
C LEU A 128 -8.75 3.75 -13.63
N PHE A 129 -8.15 2.70 -13.04
CA PHE A 129 -7.70 1.53 -13.82
C PHE A 129 -8.88 0.78 -14.44
N LEU A 130 -9.97 0.59 -13.71
CA LEU A 130 -11.19 -0.05 -14.23
C LEU A 130 -11.82 0.78 -15.36
N GLN A 131 -11.83 2.11 -15.24
CA GLN A 131 -12.30 3.00 -16.31
C GLN A 131 -11.47 2.87 -17.59
N HIS A 132 -10.14 2.82 -17.47
CA HIS A 132 -9.25 2.67 -18.63
C HIS A 132 -9.28 1.27 -19.25
N LEU A 133 -9.54 0.24 -18.46
CA LEU A 133 -9.77 -1.12 -18.96
C LEU A 133 -11.13 -1.30 -19.62
N SER A 134 -12.07 -0.38 -19.38
CA SER A 134 -13.42 -0.49 -19.92
C SER A 134 -13.40 -0.50 -21.45
N PRO A 135 -14.07 -1.48 -22.10
CA PRO A 135 -14.28 -1.46 -23.54
C PRO A 135 -14.92 -0.18 -24.07
N ASP A 136 -15.74 0.46 -23.24
CA ASP A 136 -16.47 1.68 -23.57
C ASP A 136 -15.69 2.94 -23.14
N SER A 137 -14.41 2.80 -22.78
CA SER A 137 -13.55 3.93 -22.42
C SER A 137 -13.51 4.95 -23.56
N LYS A 138 -13.75 6.22 -23.20
CA LYS A 138 -13.62 7.36 -24.13
C LYS A 138 -12.20 7.52 -24.67
N ASP A 139 -11.24 6.95 -23.95
CA ASP A 139 -9.82 6.96 -24.27
C ASP A 139 -9.34 5.61 -24.85
N SER A 140 -10.26 4.80 -25.40
CA SER A 140 -9.98 3.50 -26.02
C SER A 140 -8.98 3.55 -27.19
N HIS A 141 -8.61 4.73 -27.69
CA HIS A 141 -7.54 4.88 -28.67
C HIS A 141 -6.14 4.66 -28.11
N TYR A 142 -5.93 4.80 -26.79
CA TYR A 142 -4.63 4.50 -26.18
C TYR A 142 -4.46 3.00 -25.95
N LYS A 143 -3.35 2.46 -26.45
CA LYS A 143 -2.97 1.05 -26.27
C LYS A 143 -2.20 0.76 -24.97
N LEU A 144 -1.67 1.80 -24.33
CA LEU A 144 -0.84 1.68 -23.14
C LEU A 144 -1.09 2.89 -22.24
N TYR A 145 -1.37 2.62 -20.97
CA TYR A 145 -1.36 3.60 -19.90
C TYR A 145 -0.16 3.30 -19.00
N LEU A 146 0.70 4.29 -18.81
CA LEU A 146 1.89 4.17 -17.96
C LEU A 146 1.76 5.10 -16.76
N TYR A 147 1.80 4.53 -15.57
CA TYR A 147 1.73 5.26 -14.31
C TYR A 147 3.06 5.13 -13.57
N SER A 148 3.69 6.26 -13.29
CA SER A 148 4.86 6.30 -12.39
C SER A 148 4.35 6.52 -10.97
N CYS A 149 4.57 5.53 -10.10
CA CYS A 149 4.04 5.50 -8.74
C CYS A 149 5.15 5.33 -7.70
N HIS A 150 4.78 5.20 -6.44
CA HIS A 150 5.69 4.92 -5.33
C HIS A 150 5.53 3.48 -4.83
N ASP A 151 6.48 3.03 -4.01
CA ASP A 151 6.38 1.76 -3.28
C ASP A 151 5.12 1.69 -2.38
N SER A 152 4.76 2.78 -1.71
CA SER A 152 3.52 2.92 -0.96
C SER A 152 2.29 2.74 -1.84
N SER A 153 2.29 3.32 -3.05
CA SER A 153 1.25 3.11 -4.05
C SER A 153 1.10 1.63 -4.40
N LEU A 154 2.21 0.98 -4.77
CA LEU A 154 2.21 -0.43 -5.14
C LEU A 154 1.79 -1.30 -3.95
N CYS A 155 2.22 -1.02 -2.72
CA CYS A 155 1.81 -1.75 -1.53
C CYS A 155 0.27 -1.73 -1.37
N ALA A 156 -0.34 -0.54 -1.47
CA ALA A 156 -1.80 -0.40 -1.39
C ALA A 156 -2.53 -1.11 -2.55
N ILE A 157 -2.06 -0.90 -3.79
CA ILE A 157 -2.66 -1.51 -4.99
C ILE A 157 -2.55 -3.03 -4.94
N LEU A 158 -1.39 -3.60 -4.58
CA LEU A 158 -1.22 -5.04 -4.43
C LEU A 158 -2.13 -5.60 -3.33
N GLY A 159 -2.39 -4.83 -2.26
CA GLY A 159 -3.40 -5.15 -1.24
C GLY A 159 -4.82 -5.16 -1.80
N ALA A 160 -5.17 -4.18 -2.64
CA ALA A 160 -6.47 -4.13 -3.33
C ALA A 160 -6.65 -5.31 -4.28
N PHE A 161 -5.61 -5.73 -4.99
CA PHE A 161 -5.62 -6.88 -5.88
C PHE A 161 -5.53 -8.23 -5.13
N ASP A 162 -5.32 -8.23 -3.81
CA ASP A 162 -5.14 -9.41 -2.96
C ASP A 162 -3.94 -10.29 -3.35
N ILE A 163 -2.86 -9.65 -3.82
CA ILE A 163 -1.63 -10.29 -4.33
C ILE A 163 -0.36 -9.78 -3.62
N PHE A 164 -0.49 -8.99 -2.55
CA PHE A 164 0.66 -8.52 -1.80
C PHE A 164 1.41 -9.69 -1.15
N ASP A 165 2.70 -9.82 -1.46
CA ASP A 165 3.54 -10.96 -1.07
C ASP A 165 4.32 -10.72 0.24
N TYR A 166 3.95 -9.68 0.99
CA TYR A 166 4.65 -9.22 2.19
C TYR A 166 6.12 -8.91 1.97
N LYS A 167 6.47 -8.46 0.76
CA LYS A 167 7.78 -7.90 0.43
C LYS A 167 7.62 -6.45 0.03
N TRP A 168 8.61 -5.64 0.38
CA TRP A 168 8.65 -4.26 -0.05
C TRP A 168 8.78 -4.22 -1.59
N PRO A 169 7.96 -3.44 -2.32
CA PRO A 169 8.10 -3.30 -3.76
C PRO A 169 9.51 -2.79 -4.13
N PRO A 170 10.34 -3.59 -4.85
CA PRO A 170 11.70 -3.19 -5.15
C PRO A 170 11.77 -1.98 -6.10
N PHE A 171 12.96 -1.40 -6.25
CA PHE A 171 13.17 -0.39 -7.30
C PHE A 171 12.79 -0.95 -8.68
N ALA A 172 12.11 -0.12 -9.47
CA ALA A 172 11.56 -0.48 -10.78
C ALA A 172 10.56 -1.65 -10.75
N ALA A 173 9.92 -1.93 -9.61
CA ALA A 173 8.80 -2.85 -9.56
C ALA A 173 7.64 -2.38 -10.45
N ASP A 174 7.00 -3.33 -11.12
CA ASP A 174 5.90 -3.07 -12.03
C ASP A 174 4.70 -4.00 -11.76
N LEU A 175 3.51 -3.45 -11.94
CA LEU A 175 2.24 -4.17 -12.01
C LEU A 175 1.66 -3.92 -13.40
N ARG A 176 1.42 -4.99 -14.15
CA ARG A 176 0.81 -4.93 -15.48
C ARG A 176 -0.59 -5.51 -15.43
N ILE A 177 -1.53 -4.80 -16.07
CA ILE A 177 -2.91 -5.22 -16.21
C ILE A 177 -3.23 -5.16 -17.69
N GLU A 178 -3.42 -6.32 -18.30
CA GLU A 178 -3.50 -6.48 -19.75
C GLU A 178 -4.89 -6.97 -20.13
N LEU A 179 -5.55 -6.25 -21.04
CA LEU A 179 -6.83 -6.64 -21.62
C LEU A 179 -6.59 -7.44 -22.92
N TYR A 180 -7.18 -8.62 -23.01
CA TYR A 180 -7.14 -9.52 -24.15
C TYR A 180 -8.54 -9.74 -24.71
N GLU A 181 -8.62 -9.99 -26.01
CA GLU A 181 -9.84 -10.45 -26.68
C GLU A 181 -9.50 -11.70 -27.52
N ASP A 182 -10.29 -12.77 -27.38
CA ASP A 182 -10.12 -13.97 -28.19
C ASP A 182 -10.81 -13.86 -29.57
N LYS A 183 -10.65 -14.88 -30.42
CA LYS A 183 -11.27 -14.91 -31.76
C LYS A 183 -12.81 -14.96 -31.75
N LYS A 184 -13.42 -15.21 -30.59
CA LYS A 184 -14.87 -15.24 -30.37
C LYS A 184 -15.36 -13.97 -29.67
N SER A 185 -14.50 -12.96 -29.55
CA SER A 185 -14.77 -11.69 -28.86
C SER A 185 -15.06 -11.82 -27.36
N HIS A 186 -14.58 -12.89 -26.71
CA HIS A 186 -14.55 -12.94 -25.25
C HIS A 186 -13.36 -12.15 -24.73
N LYS A 187 -13.58 -11.40 -23.64
CA LYS A 187 -12.57 -10.53 -23.05
C LYS A 187 -12.00 -11.12 -21.77
N PHE A 188 -10.68 -10.99 -21.63
CA PHE A 188 -9.93 -11.50 -20.49
C PHE A 188 -8.98 -10.44 -19.96
N VAL A 189 -8.74 -10.46 -18.66
CA VAL A 189 -7.72 -9.64 -18.00
C VAL A 189 -6.65 -10.56 -17.46
N LYS A 190 -5.39 -10.24 -17.76
CA LYS A 190 -4.22 -10.86 -17.13
C LYS A 190 -3.51 -9.84 -16.27
N VAL A 191 -3.14 -10.23 -15.05
CA VAL A 191 -2.34 -9.41 -14.13
C VAL A 191 -0.99 -10.04 -13.93
N SER A 192 0.07 -9.23 -14.03
CA SER A 192 1.44 -9.66 -13.73
C SER A 192 2.12 -8.69 -12.77
N TYR A 193 2.79 -9.20 -11.74
CA TYR A 193 3.63 -8.41 -10.83
C TYR A 193 5.07 -8.94 -10.88
N LEU A 194 6.04 -8.07 -11.13
CA LEU A 194 7.46 -8.45 -11.27
C LEU A 194 7.68 -9.62 -12.23
N ASN A 195 7.08 -9.54 -13.43
CA ASN A 195 7.10 -10.59 -14.45
C ASN A 195 6.47 -11.94 -14.05
N LYS A 196 5.70 -11.99 -12.97
CA LYS A 196 4.96 -13.18 -12.57
C LYS A 196 3.47 -12.97 -12.76
N ASP A 197 2.85 -13.84 -13.53
CA ASP A 197 1.41 -13.85 -13.69
C ASP A 197 0.74 -14.27 -12.39
N VAL A 198 -0.29 -13.53 -11.98
CA VAL A 198 -0.97 -13.70 -10.69
C VAL A 198 -2.48 -13.78 -10.86
N LYS A 199 -3.12 -14.49 -9.93
CA LYS A 199 -4.58 -14.52 -9.82
C LYS A 199 -5.02 -13.32 -8.99
N SER A 200 -5.75 -12.39 -9.61
CA SER A 200 -6.25 -11.19 -8.94
C SER A 200 -7.45 -11.51 -8.03
N ARG A 201 -7.79 -10.58 -7.13
CA ARG A 201 -8.98 -10.60 -6.27
C ARG A 201 -10.22 -11.08 -7.03
N GLY A 202 -10.90 -12.07 -6.47
CA GLY A 202 -12.14 -12.63 -7.02
C GLY A 202 -11.95 -13.53 -8.24
N CYS A 203 -10.70 -13.78 -8.66
CA CYS A 203 -10.36 -14.62 -9.80
C CYS A 203 -9.57 -15.86 -9.36
N ASP A 204 -9.77 -16.96 -10.06
CA ASP A 204 -9.17 -18.29 -9.84
C ASP A 204 -8.26 -18.72 -11.00
N GLU A 205 -8.17 -17.90 -12.05
CA GLU A 205 -7.43 -18.14 -13.29
C GLU A 205 -6.51 -16.96 -13.62
N ILE A 206 -5.46 -17.21 -14.41
CA ILE A 206 -4.50 -16.18 -14.86
C ILE A 206 -5.14 -15.26 -15.92
N TYR A 207 -5.85 -15.84 -16.87
CA TYR A 207 -6.66 -15.10 -17.84
C TYR A 207 -8.10 -15.06 -17.32
N ALA A 208 -8.38 -14.10 -16.44
CA ALA A 208 -9.70 -13.98 -15.81
C ALA A 208 -10.71 -13.38 -16.81
N PRO A 209 -11.94 -13.89 -16.92
CA PRO A 209 -13.00 -13.22 -17.67
C PRO A 209 -13.16 -11.78 -17.20
N TYR A 210 -13.26 -10.83 -18.14
CA TYR A 210 -13.27 -9.39 -17.85
C TYR A 210 -14.31 -9.02 -16.77
N GLU A 211 -15.53 -9.53 -16.88
CA GLU A 211 -16.62 -9.25 -15.95
C GLU A 211 -16.33 -9.79 -14.55
N LYS A 212 -15.65 -10.94 -14.46
CA LYS A 212 -15.24 -11.54 -13.18
C LYS A 212 -14.15 -10.70 -12.52
N PHE A 213 -13.18 -10.23 -13.31
CA PHE A 213 -12.12 -9.34 -12.83
C PHE A 213 -12.69 -8.01 -12.30
N VAL A 214 -13.54 -7.34 -13.09
CA VAL A 214 -14.19 -6.08 -12.68
C VAL A 214 -15.02 -6.28 -11.42
N LYS A 215 -15.84 -7.34 -11.36
CA LYS A 215 -16.64 -7.64 -10.17
C LYS A 215 -15.78 -7.94 -8.93
N GLY A 216 -14.66 -8.63 -9.11
CA GLY A 216 -13.74 -8.94 -8.03
C GLY A 216 -13.09 -7.68 -7.44
N LEU A 217 -12.71 -6.74 -8.30
CA LEU A 217 -11.97 -5.55 -7.91
C LEU A 217 -12.88 -4.35 -7.54
N SER A 218 -14.14 -4.33 -7.98
CA SER A 218 -15.06 -3.20 -7.76
C SER A 218 -15.29 -2.84 -6.29
N CYS A 219 -15.21 -3.80 -5.38
CA CYS A 219 -15.33 -3.54 -3.94
C CYS A 219 -14.16 -2.76 -3.34
N MET A 220 -13.07 -2.59 -4.11
CA MET A 220 -11.90 -1.77 -3.76
C MET A 220 -11.89 -0.43 -4.52
N ALA A 221 -12.79 -0.22 -5.49
CA ALA A 221 -12.88 1.01 -6.26
C ALA A 221 -13.77 2.05 -5.54
N THR A 222 -13.46 3.33 -5.70
CA THR A 222 -14.33 4.42 -5.22
C THR A 222 -14.11 5.68 -6.05
N ASP A 223 -15.18 6.41 -6.32
CA ASP A 223 -15.12 7.72 -6.96
C ASP A 223 -14.62 8.80 -5.99
N LYS A 224 -14.41 10.02 -6.48
CA LYS A 224 -13.91 11.14 -5.66
C LYS A 224 -14.88 11.52 -4.52
N GLU A 225 -16.17 11.65 -4.82
CA GLU A 225 -17.16 12.12 -3.85
C GLU A 225 -17.32 11.12 -2.71
N THR A 226 -17.41 9.83 -3.04
CA THR A 226 -17.49 8.74 -2.08
C THR A 226 -16.21 8.63 -1.25
N HIS A 227 -15.04 8.74 -1.89
CA HIS A 227 -13.74 8.77 -1.19
C HIS A 227 -13.65 9.94 -0.20
N ASP A 228 -13.99 11.16 -0.61
CA ASP A 228 -13.97 12.35 0.24
C ASP A 228 -14.89 12.17 1.46
N LYS A 229 -16.10 11.59 1.26
CA LYS A 229 -17.02 11.27 2.36
C LYS A 229 -16.43 10.24 3.32
N LEU A 230 -15.81 9.18 2.80
CA LEU A 230 -15.16 8.15 3.62
C LEU A 230 -13.98 8.73 4.40
N CYS A 231 -13.19 9.63 3.82
CA CYS A 231 -12.08 10.29 4.50
C CYS A 231 -12.51 11.13 5.71
N ASN A 232 -13.70 11.71 5.65
CA ASN A 232 -14.25 12.61 6.68
C ASN A 232 -15.32 11.95 7.58
N SER A 233 -15.64 10.68 7.37
CA SER A 233 -16.70 9.99 8.12
C SER A 233 -16.32 9.76 9.59
N SER A 234 -17.17 10.21 10.51
CA SER A 234 -16.97 10.00 11.95
C SER A 234 -17.27 8.56 12.41
N GLU A 235 -17.98 7.77 11.60
CA GLU A 235 -18.38 6.39 11.96
C GLU A 235 -17.21 5.42 11.91
N ILE A 236 -16.25 5.64 11.00
CA ILE A 236 -15.03 4.82 10.89
C ILE A 236 -14.16 5.03 12.13
N CYS A 237 -13.94 6.28 12.55
CA CYS A 237 -13.21 6.60 13.79
C CYS A 237 -13.87 6.01 15.06
N ARG A 238 -15.20 5.90 15.10
CA ARG A 238 -15.92 5.39 16.30
C ARG A 238 -15.75 3.89 16.52
N ARG A 239 -15.54 3.09 15.47
CA ARG A 239 -15.28 1.64 15.61
C ARG A 239 -13.95 1.33 16.33
N PHE A 240 -13.00 2.27 16.35
CA PHE A 240 -11.66 2.09 16.94
C PHE A 240 -11.38 2.99 18.14
N SER A 241 -12.35 3.80 18.55
CA SER A 241 -12.24 4.50 19.83
C SER A 241 -12.36 3.46 20.93
N PRO A 242 -11.38 3.31 21.83
CA PRO A 242 -11.55 2.42 22.97
C PRO A 242 -12.80 2.89 23.72
N SER A 243 -13.76 1.98 23.90
CA SER A 243 -14.93 2.24 24.74
C SER A 243 -14.42 2.85 26.05
N LYS A 244 -15.01 3.98 26.48
CA LYS A 244 -14.67 4.71 27.71
C LYS A 244 -14.82 3.88 29.02
N ASN A 245 -14.93 2.56 28.95
CA ASN A 245 -15.20 1.65 30.06
C ASN A 245 -13.99 0.86 30.57
N MET A 246 -12.76 1.13 30.13
CA MET A 246 -11.54 0.50 30.70
C MET A 246 -10.82 1.35 31.77
N VAL A 247 -11.53 2.26 32.44
CA VAL A 247 -11.06 2.87 33.69
C VAL A 247 -12.11 2.63 34.78
N LYS A 248 -12.26 1.38 35.22
CA LYS A 248 -12.72 1.05 36.57
C LYS A 248 -12.08 -0.27 36.99
N THR A 249 -11.44 -0.24 38.17
CA THR A 249 -10.96 -1.36 39.01
C THR A 249 -9.85 -2.22 38.39
N VAL A 250 -8.66 -2.39 38.97
CA VAL A 250 -8.16 -2.36 40.36
C VAL A 250 -6.81 -1.65 40.43
#